data_AF-A0AAU3MAA5-F1
#
_entry.id   AF-A0AAU3MAA5-F1
#
_cell.length_a   1.000
_cell.length_b   1.000
_cell.length_c   1.000
_cell.angle_alpha   90.00
_cell.angle_beta   90.00
_cell.angle_gamma   90.00
#
_symmetry.space_group_name_H-M   'P 1'
#
loop_
_entity.id
_entity.type
_entity.pdbx_description
1 polymer ?
#
loop_
_entity_poly.entity_id
_entity_poly.type
_entity_poly.pdbx_seq_one_letter_code
_entity_poly.pdbx_strand_id
1 'polypeptide(L)'
;MDHDRTAAERPLNDVEAKARARQLIEEAYAPPTSYRDDSPSYHVPAPPVAQPGRPPMSQKATDASALMLTGSVAALSLSGGTSLVLYMLGQVDPVTLAIGASAPVALFLAAGSLLRSAGRAKADAAPITHTHHYTGPVTNHTQVHTSTKGMFGRTHNHNG
;
A
#
# COMPACT_ATOMS: atom_id res chain seq x y z
N MET A 1 5.13 25.94 28.60
CA MET A 1 5.85 25.45 27.40
C MET A 1 6.64 26.66 26.94
N ASP A 2 7.81 26.84 27.55
CA ASP A 2 8.54 28.10 27.58
C ASP A 2 9.92 27.87 27.02
N HIS A 3 10.00 27.77 25.70
CA HIS A 3 11.25 27.89 24.98
C HIS A 3 10.99 28.82 23.80
N ASP A 4 11.83 29.84 23.67
CA ASP A 4 12.08 30.65 22.47
C ASP A 4 11.72 32.15 22.49
N ARG A 5 11.71 32.81 23.66
CA ARG A 5 11.71 34.30 23.74
C ARG A 5 12.99 34.93 24.30
N THR A 6 14.02 34.14 24.60
CA THR A 6 15.20 34.64 25.35
C THR A 6 16.47 34.84 24.52
N ALA A 7 16.44 34.62 23.20
CA ALA A 7 17.61 34.83 22.32
C ALA A 7 17.69 36.24 21.70
N ALA A 8 16.60 37.01 21.68
CA ALA A 8 16.50 38.28 20.96
C ALA A 8 16.94 39.53 21.76
N GLU A 9 17.21 39.41 23.07
CA GLU A 9 17.45 40.57 23.95
C GLU A 9 18.92 40.77 24.38
N ARG A 10 19.84 39.90 23.95
CA ARG A 10 21.26 40.14 24.22
C ARG A 10 21.78 41.18 23.22
N PRO A 11 22.37 42.32 23.66
CA PRO A 11 23.05 43.22 22.74
C PRO A 11 24.16 42.45 22.03
N LEU A 12 24.01 42.30 20.73
CA LEU A 12 24.90 41.57 19.85
C LEU A 12 26.25 42.30 19.83
N ASN A 13 27.36 41.60 20.07
CA ASN A 13 28.68 42.23 20.04
C ASN A 13 28.96 42.76 18.62
N ASP A 14 29.73 43.84 18.47
CA ASP A 14 29.99 44.51 17.18
C ASP A 14 30.44 43.54 16.08
N VAL A 15 31.22 42.52 16.47
CA VAL A 15 31.69 41.45 15.57
C VAL A 15 30.54 40.58 15.06
N GLU A 16 29.63 40.19 15.95
CA GLU A 16 28.46 39.38 15.64
C GLU A 16 27.43 40.17 14.84
N ALA A 17 27.24 41.47 15.15
CA ALA A 17 26.39 42.37 14.39
C ALA A 17 26.91 42.57 12.96
N LYS A 18 28.23 42.72 12.79
CA LYS A 18 28.86 42.82 11.48
C LYS A 18 28.74 41.52 10.68
N ALA A 19 28.87 40.37 11.33
CA ALA A 19 28.67 39.07 10.70
C ALA A 19 27.21 38.89 10.24
N ARG A 20 26.24 39.26 11.09
CA ARG A 20 24.81 39.18 10.76
C ARG A 20 24.42 40.15 9.64
N ALA A 21 24.98 41.36 9.63
CA ALA A 21 24.77 42.32 8.56
C ALA A 21 25.28 41.80 7.21
N ARG A 22 26.45 41.14 7.19
CA ARG A 22 26.97 40.51 5.97
C ARG A 22 26.07 39.40 5.45
N GLN A 23 25.57 38.53 6.35
CA GLN A 23 24.64 37.46 5.96
C GLN A 23 23.36 38.01 5.33
N LEU A 24 22.76 39.05 5.91
CA LEU A 24 21.54 39.65 5.39
C LEU A 24 21.75 40.29 4.01
N ILE A 25 22.91 40.93 3.78
CA ILE A 25 23.26 41.49 2.48
C ILE A 25 23.48 40.36 1.46
N GLU A 26 24.19 39.31 1.84
CA GLU A 26 24.44 38.16 0.95
C GLU A 26 23.13 37.45 0.57
N GLU A 27 22.20 37.28 1.51
CA GLU A 27 20.87 36.71 1.26
C GLU A 27 20.02 37.63 0.37
N ALA A 28 20.07 38.94 0.58
CA ALA A 28 19.33 39.92 -0.23
C ALA A 28 19.84 40.03 -1.68
N TYR A 29 21.14 39.80 -1.90
CA TYR A 29 21.78 39.87 -3.23
C TYR A 29 22.07 38.49 -3.83
N ALA A 30 21.64 37.41 -3.17
CA ALA A 30 21.73 36.07 -3.74
C ALA A 30 20.88 36.02 -5.03
N PRO A 31 21.44 35.55 -6.16
CA PRO A 31 20.68 35.46 -7.40
C PRO A 31 19.48 34.53 -7.19
N PRO A 32 18.25 34.98 -7.49
CA PRO A 32 17.07 34.16 -7.28
C PRO A 32 17.16 32.88 -8.12
N THR A 33 17.22 31.73 -7.45
CA THR A 33 17.30 30.42 -8.11
C THR A 33 15.96 29.96 -8.69
N SER A 34 14.90 30.77 -8.52
CA SER A 34 13.59 30.55 -9.13
C SER A 34 12.89 31.88 -9.39
N TYR A 35 12.19 31.96 -10.52
CA TYR A 35 11.36 33.10 -10.87
C TYR A 35 10.04 33.02 -10.09
N ARG A 36 9.74 34.03 -9.28
CA ARG A 36 8.41 34.28 -8.73
C ARG A 36 7.82 35.50 -9.44
N ASP A 37 6.66 35.30 -10.04
CA ASP A 37 5.87 36.40 -10.56
C ASP A 37 5.09 37.03 -9.41
N ASP A 38 5.55 38.18 -8.94
CA ASP A 38 4.91 38.95 -7.87
C ASP A 38 3.81 39.90 -8.40
N SER A 39 3.47 39.81 -9.69
CA SER A 39 2.37 40.61 -10.23
C SER A 39 1.04 40.22 -9.58
N PRO A 40 0.16 41.19 -9.26
CA PRO A 40 -1.14 40.89 -8.69
C PRO A 40 -1.94 40.04 -9.68
N SER A 41 -2.31 38.82 -9.27
CA SER A 41 -3.08 37.92 -10.11
C SER A 41 -4.51 38.46 -10.26
N TYR A 42 -4.85 38.96 -11.45
CA TYR A 42 -6.23 39.33 -11.77
C TYR A 42 -7.02 38.07 -12.09
N HIS A 43 -8.05 37.78 -11.29
CA HIS A 43 -8.99 36.72 -11.62
C HIS A 43 -9.85 37.17 -12.81
N VAL A 44 -9.61 36.59 -13.98
CA VAL A 44 -10.44 36.81 -15.17
C VAL A 44 -11.49 35.70 -15.23
N PRO A 45 -12.81 36.00 -15.33
CA PRO A 45 -13.88 35.01 -15.33
C PRO A 45 -14.00 34.23 -16.66
N ALA A 46 -13.02 34.38 -17.57
CA ALA A 46 -13.01 33.67 -18.84
C ALA A 46 -12.62 32.21 -18.63
N PRO A 47 -13.39 31.24 -19.16
CA PRO A 47 -13.02 29.84 -19.09
C PRO A 47 -11.70 29.60 -19.85
N PRO A 48 -10.85 28.65 -19.41
CA PRO A 48 -9.60 28.30 -20.09
C PRO A 48 -9.86 27.94 -21.55
N VAL A 49 -9.35 28.76 -22.47
CA VAL A 49 -9.44 28.52 -23.91
C VAL A 49 -8.39 27.49 -24.29
N ALA A 50 -8.80 26.45 -25.04
CA ALA A 50 -7.86 25.48 -25.59
C ALA A 50 -6.86 26.19 -26.51
N GLN A 51 -5.58 26.19 -26.13
CA GLN A 51 -4.53 26.81 -26.93
C GLN A 51 -4.31 26.00 -28.23
N PRO A 52 -4.28 26.65 -29.40
CA PRO A 52 -3.89 25.99 -30.64
C PRO A 52 -2.40 25.60 -30.56
N GLY A 53 -2.11 24.30 -30.47
CA GLY A 53 -0.75 23.81 -30.33
C GLY A 53 -0.70 22.31 -30.03
N ARG A 54 0.51 21.77 -29.90
CA ARG A 54 0.71 20.38 -29.47
C ARG A 54 0.12 20.27 -28.06
N PRO A 55 -0.83 19.35 -27.81
CA PRO A 55 -1.43 19.23 -26.49
C PRO A 55 -0.32 19.03 -25.44
N PRO A 56 -0.45 19.62 -24.24
CA PRO A 56 0.39 19.25 -23.12
C PRO A 56 0.36 17.74 -23.01
N MET A 57 1.55 17.12 -22.98
CA MET A 57 1.80 15.70 -23.13
C MET A 57 0.62 14.87 -22.61
N SER A 58 -0.07 14.17 -23.52
CA SER A 58 -1.22 13.31 -23.20
C SER A 58 -0.87 12.49 -21.96
N GLN A 59 -1.73 12.50 -20.93
CA GLN A 59 -1.51 11.72 -19.70
C GLN A 59 -1.14 10.26 -20.00
N LYS A 60 -1.65 9.70 -21.10
CA LYS A 60 -1.35 8.36 -21.59
C LYS A 60 0.14 8.16 -21.96
N ALA A 61 0.80 9.21 -22.45
CA ALA A 61 2.24 9.18 -22.76
C ALA A 61 3.11 9.32 -21.50
N THR A 62 2.63 10.07 -20.50
CA THR A 62 3.26 10.14 -19.17
C THR A 62 3.16 8.78 -18.45
N ASP A 63 1.99 8.14 -18.47
CA ASP A 63 1.80 6.81 -17.90
C ASP A 63 2.65 5.75 -18.60
N ALA A 64 2.78 5.80 -19.93
CA ALA A 64 3.64 4.88 -20.67
C ALA A 64 5.12 5.03 -20.27
N SER A 65 5.58 6.27 -20.04
CA SER A 65 6.95 6.55 -19.61
C SER A 65 7.18 6.07 -18.17
N ALA A 66 6.20 6.26 -17.28
CA ALA A 66 6.22 5.74 -15.92
C ALA A 66 6.25 4.20 -15.90
N LEU A 67 5.47 3.55 -16.77
CA LEU A 67 5.48 2.09 -16.94
C LEU A 67 6.83 1.56 -17.44
N MET A 68 7.47 2.24 -18.39
CA MET A 68 8.81 1.85 -18.85
C MET A 68 9.87 2.02 -17.76
N LEU A 69 9.80 3.11 -16.98
CA LEU A 69 10.72 3.34 -15.87
C LEU A 69 10.54 2.28 -14.76
N THR A 70 9.30 2.04 -14.35
CA THR A 70 8.97 1.02 -13.32
C THR A 70 9.32 -0.39 -13.79
N GLY A 71 9.06 -0.71 -15.07
CA GLY A 71 9.47 -1.97 -15.69
C GLY A 71 11.00 -2.17 -15.66
N SER A 72 11.76 -1.11 -15.89
CA SER A 72 13.23 -1.14 -15.84
C SER A 72 13.76 -1.41 -14.43
N VAL A 73 13.20 -0.74 -13.42
CA VAL A 73 13.56 -0.95 -12.01
C VAL A 73 13.21 -2.37 -11.55
N ALA A 74 12.07 -2.90 -11.98
CA ALA A 74 11.68 -4.28 -11.70
C ALA A 74 12.64 -5.29 -12.33
N ALA A 75 13.01 -5.10 -13.61
CA ALA A 75 13.95 -5.97 -14.31
C ALA A 75 15.36 -5.94 -13.70
N LEU A 76 15.84 -4.76 -13.28
CA LEU A 76 17.11 -4.62 -12.57
C LEU A 76 17.10 -5.30 -11.21
N SER A 77 16.00 -5.20 -10.47
CA SER A 77 15.87 -5.85 -9.16
C SER A 77 15.86 -7.38 -9.28
N LEU A 78 15.16 -7.91 -10.29
CA LEU A 78 15.14 -9.34 -10.60
C LEU A 78 16.51 -9.86 -11.03
N SER A 79 17.18 -9.17 -11.96
CA SER A 79 18.51 -9.58 -12.46
C SER A 79 19.63 -9.38 -11.44
N GLY A 80 19.58 -8.31 -10.64
CA GLY A 80 20.50 -8.08 -9.54
C GLY A 80 20.35 -9.14 -8.45
N GLY A 81 19.11 -9.51 -8.12
CA GLY A 81 18.83 -10.58 -7.16
C GLY A 81 19.35 -11.94 -7.64
N THR A 82 19.12 -12.32 -8.91
CA THR A 82 19.61 -13.60 -9.44
C THR A 82 21.13 -13.65 -9.52
N SER A 83 21.79 -12.55 -9.92
CA SER A 83 23.25 -12.45 -9.93
C SER A 83 23.85 -12.58 -8.54
N LEU A 84 23.26 -11.93 -7.53
CA LEU A 84 23.71 -12.02 -6.14
C LEU A 84 23.55 -13.44 -5.58
N VAL A 85 22.45 -14.11 -5.89
CA VAL A 85 22.22 -15.52 -5.49
C VAL A 85 23.28 -16.43 -6.11
N LEU A 86 23.55 -16.31 -7.40
CA LEU A 86 24.59 -17.10 -8.08
C LEU A 86 25.99 -16.81 -7.52
N TYR A 87 26.28 -15.55 -7.19
CA TYR A 87 27.54 -15.16 -6.56
C TYR A 87 27.70 -15.78 -5.16
N MET A 88 26.65 -15.74 -4.34
CA MET A 88 26.63 -16.39 -3.01
C MET A 88 26.75 -17.91 -3.12
N LEU A 89 26.14 -18.54 -4.13
CA LEU A 89 26.31 -19.97 -4.41
C LEU A 89 27.79 -20.36 -4.66
N GLY A 90 28.57 -19.47 -5.27
CA GLY A 90 30.00 -19.70 -5.54
C GLY A 90 30.92 -19.46 -4.34
N GLN A 91 30.42 -18.92 -3.23
CA GLN A 91 31.21 -18.52 -2.06
C GLN A 91 30.84 -19.26 -0.77
N VAL A 92 29.76 -20.04 -0.77
CA VAL A 92 29.16 -20.60 0.45
C VAL A 92 29.15 -22.14 0.40
N ASP A 93 29.46 -22.76 1.54
CA ASP A 93 29.40 -24.21 1.77
C ASP A 93 27.97 -24.74 1.46
N PRO A 94 27.80 -25.84 0.69
CA PRO A 94 26.51 -26.20 0.10
C PRO A 94 25.42 -26.50 1.14
N VAL A 95 25.81 -26.83 2.38
CA VAL A 95 24.88 -27.02 3.51
C VAL A 95 24.25 -25.70 3.95
N THR A 96 25.03 -24.63 4.09
CA THR A 96 24.53 -23.32 4.49
C THR A 96 23.65 -22.72 3.39
N LEU A 97 23.99 -22.96 2.12
CA LEU A 97 23.16 -22.58 0.99
C LEU A 97 21.81 -23.31 1.00
N ALA A 98 21.81 -24.62 1.23
CA ALA A 98 20.58 -25.41 1.27
C ALA A 98 19.62 -24.91 2.37
N ILE A 99 20.17 -24.55 3.53
CA ILE A 99 19.39 -23.99 4.65
C ILE A 99 18.90 -22.57 4.33
N GLY A 100 19.78 -21.71 3.78
CA GLY A 100 19.44 -20.33 3.43
C GLY A 100 18.43 -20.22 2.29
N ALA A 101 18.44 -21.14 1.32
CA ALA A 101 17.50 -21.17 0.20
C ALA A 101 16.16 -21.82 0.59
N SER A 102 16.17 -22.82 1.46
CA SER A 102 14.94 -23.52 1.87
C SER A 102 14.13 -22.74 2.90
N ALA A 103 14.77 -21.98 3.79
CA ALA A 103 14.09 -21.26 4.86
C ALA A 103 13.05 -20.22 4.37
N PRO A 104 13.34 -19.35 3.38
CA PRO A 104 12.35 -18.41 2.84
C PRO A 104 11.19 -19.13 2.13
N VAL A 105 11.50 -20.18 1.35
CA VAL A 105 10.48 -20.95 0.62
C VAL A 105 9.54 -21.66 1.59
N ALA A 106 10.08 -22.26 2.65
CA ALA A 106 9.29 -22.90 3.70
C ALA A 106 8.39 -21.88 4.42
N LEU A 107 8.88 -20.67 4.69
CA LEU A 107 8.08 -19.60 5.28
C LEU A 107 6.91 -19.19 4.38
N PHE A 108 7.16 -18.97 3.09
CA PHE A 108 6.10 -18.60 2.14
C PHE A 108 5.05 -19.70 1.99
N LEU A 109 5.47 -20.97 1.93
CA LEU A 109 4.54 -22.11 1.86
C LEU A 109 3.75 -22.27 3.16
N ALA A 110 4.37 -22.06 4.32
CA ALA A 110 3.69 -22.09 5.61
C ALA A 110 2.64 -20.97 5.71
N ALA A 111 2.99 -19.73 5.35
CA ALA A 111 2.06 -18.61 5.33
C ALA A 111 0.92 -18.82 4.32
N GLY A 112 1.25 -19.27 3.11
CA GLY A 112 0.25 -19.56 2.07
C GLY A 112 -0.70 -20.69 2.46
N SER A 113 -0.19 -21.76 3.07
CA SER A 113 -1.00 -22.88 3.55
C SER A 113 -1.89 -22.49 4.73
N LEU A 114 -1.42 -21.61 5.63
CA LEU A 114 -2.22 -21.06 6.72
C LEU A 114 -3.36 -20.16 6.22
N LEU A 115 -3.09 -19.29 5.25
CA LEU A 115 -4.13 -18.46 4.62
C LEU A 115 -5.14 -19.33 3.86
N ARG A 116 -4.67 -20.36 3.16
CA ARG A 116 -5.51 -21.34 2.45
C ARG A 116 -6.40 -22.12 3.43
N SER A 117 -5.85 -22.58 4.56
CA SER A 117 -6.60 -23.35 5.56
C SER A 117 -7.62 -22.48 6.29
N ALA A 118 -7.27 -21.24 6.63
CA ALA A 118 -8.22 -20.27 7.18
C ALA A 118 -9.36 -19.97 6.19
N GLY A 119 -9.05 -19.76 4.91
CA GLY A 119 -10.05 -19.54 3.87
C GLY A 119 -10.98 -20.74 3.67
N ARG A 120 -10.45 -21.98 3.73
CA ARG A 120 -11.26 -23.21 3.66
C ARG A 120 -12.16 -23.36 4.87
N ALA A 121 -11.65 -23.13 6.08
CA ALA A 121 -12.47 -23.16 7.29
C ALA A 121 -13.61 -22.12 7.27
N LYS A 122 -13.38 -20.95 6.66
CA LYS A 122 -14.45 -19.95 6.42
C LYS A 122 -15.45 -20.41 5.37
N ALA A 123 -15.01 -21.07 4.30
CA ALA A 123 -15.87 -21.58 3.23
C ALA A 123 -16.73 -22.78 3.68
N ASP A 124 -16.17 -23.68 4.49
CA ASP A 124 -16.89 -24.85 5.01
C ASP A 124 -17.89 -24.46 6.12
N ALA A 125 -17.62 -23.37 6.83
CA ALA A 125 -18.56 -22.77 7.79
C ALA A 125 -19.65 -21.91 7.13
N ALA A 126 -19.54 -21.63 5.83
CA ALA A 126 -20.58 -20.90 5.12
C ALA A 126 -21.76 -21.85 4.86
N PRO A 127 -23.01 -21.45 5.20
CA PRO A 127 -24.17 -22.29 4.93
C PRO A 127 -24.28 -22.54 3.43
N ILE A 128 -24.21 -23.82 3.05
CA ILE A 128 -24.33 -24.26 1.66
C ILE A 128 -25.73 -23.89 1.19
N THR A 129 -25.81 -22.81 0.40
CA THR A 129 -27.08 -22.31 -0.12
C THR A 129 -27.46 -23.18 -1.31
N HIS A 130 -28.27 -24.20 -1.07
CA HIS A 130 -28.84 -25.03 -2.11
C HIS A 130 -30.02 -24.31 -2.77
N THR A 131 -29.75 -23.55 -3.84
CA THR A 131 -30.79 -22.90 -4.63
C THR A 131 -31.48 -23.92 -5.52
N HIS A 132 -32.62 -24.42 -5.10
CA HIS A 132 -33.44 -25.32 -5.90
C HIS A 132 -34.54 -24.53 -6.62
N HIS A 133 -34.55 -24.57 -7.95
CA HIS A 133 -35.62 -24.03 -8.77
C HIS A 133 -36.61 -25.16 -9.11
N TYR A 134 -37.84 -25.06 -8.63
CA TYR A 134 -38.91 -26.01 -8.92
C TYR A 134 -40.00 -25.33 -9.75
N THR A 135 -40.41 -25.95 -10.85
CA THR A 135 -41.44 -25.46 -11.78
C THR A 135 -42.78 -26.16 -11.54
N GLY A 136 -43.19 -26.26 -10.27
CA GLY A 136 -44.43 -26.91 -9.85
C GLY A 136 -44.79 -26.54 -8.40
N PRO A 137 -46.03 -26.82 -7.95
CA PRO A 137 -46.44 -26.52 -6.59
C PRO A 137 -45.59 -27.32 -5.59
N VAL A 138 -44.75 -26.61 -4.82
CA VAL A 138 -43.86 -27.19 -3.81
C VAL A 138 -44.63 -27.35 -2.50
N THR A 139 -44.85 -28.58 -2.06
CA THR A 139 -45.37 -28.88 -0.72
C THR A 139 -44.22 -29.24 0.21
N ASN A 140 -43.92 -28.35 1.16
CA ASN A 140 -42.87 -28.61 2.16
C ASN A 140 -43.42 -29.54 3.25
N HIS A 141 -42.96 -30.78 3.27
CA HIS A 141 -43.24 -31.73 4.35
C HIS A 141 -42.07 -31.74 5.33
N THR A 142 -42.19 -30.98 6.42
CA THR A 142 -41.18 -31.02 7.50
C THR A 142 -41.45 -32.23 8.40
N GLN A 143 -40.67 -33.31 8.22
CA GLN A 143 -40.67 -34.45 9.13
C GLN A 143 -39.53 -34.31 10.15
N VAL A 144 -39.90 -34.02 11.40
CA VAL A 144 -38.94 -33.96 12.51
C VAL A 144 -38.75 -35.37 13.07
N HIS A 145 -37.61 -36.01 12.75
CA HIS A 145 -37.23 -37.30 13.33
C HIS A 145 -36.41 -37.08 14.61
N THR A 146 -37.07 -37.21 15.76
CA THR A 146 -36.41 -37.15 17.07
C THR A 146 -35.99 -38.55 17.52
N SER A 147 -34.70 -38.86 17.51
CA SER A 147 -34.18 -40.09 18.11
C SER A 147 -33.68 -39.81 19.53
N THR A 148 -34.39 -40.32 20.53
CA THR A 148 -34.02 -40.16 21.94
C THR A 148 -33.31 -41.42 22.41
N LYS A 149 -32.01 -41.32 22.71
CA LYS A 149 -31.24 -42.40 23.32
C LYS A 149 -30.80 -41.98 24.72
N GLY A 150 -31.52 -42.45 25.73
CA GLY A 150 -31.24 -42.25 27.16
C GLY A 150 -32.31 -42.93 28.03
N MET A 151 -31.95 -43.39 29.23
CA MET A 151 -32.82 -44.20 30.10
C MET A 151 -34.06 -43.46 30.65
N PHE A 152 -34.08 -42.12 30.61
CA PHE A 152 -35.22 -41.29 31.04
C PHE A 152 -35.47 -40.10 30.10
N GLY A 153 -35.42 -40.31 28.79
CA GLY A 153 -35.76 -39.28 27.82
C GLY A 153 -37.25 -39.20 27.53
N ARG A 154 -37.86 -38.02 27.61
CA ARG A 154 -39.27 -37.78 27.25
C ARG A 154 -39.33 -36.79 26.07
N THR A 155 -39.99 -37.20 24.98
CA THR A 155 -40.19 -36.38 23.79
C THR A 155 -41.55 -35.71 23.80
N HIS A 156 -41.61 -34.41 23.49
CA HIS A 156 -42.87 -33.71 23.22
C HIS A 156 -42.75 -32.98 21.89
N ASN A 157 -43.54 -33.41 20.92
CA ASN A 157 -43.68 -32.73 19.64
C ASN A 157 -45.03 -32.00 19.65
N HIS A 158 -45.02 -30.67 19.55
CA HIS A 158 -46.23 -29.88 19.34
C HIS A 158 -46.20 -29.33 17.92
N ASN A 159 -47.12 -29.80 17.09
CA ASN A 159 -47.37 -29.23 15.77
C ASN A 159 -48.65 -28.39 15.90
N GLY A 160 -48.50 -27.07 15.74
CA GLY A 160 -49.62 -26.14 15.52
C GLY A 160 -49.75 -25.83 14.04
#